data_AF-A0A061NJP7-F1
#
_entry.id   AF-A0A061NJP7-F1
#
_cell.length_a   1.000
_cell.length_b   1.000
_cell.length_c   1.000
_cell.angle_alpha   90.00
_cell.angle_beta   90.00
_cell.angle_gamma   90.00
#
_symmetry.space_group_name_H-M   'P 1'
#
loop_
_entity.id
_entity.type
_entity.pdbx_description
1 polymer ?
#
loop_
_entity_poly.entity_id
_entity_poly.type
_entity_poly.pdbx_seq_one_letter_code
_entity_poly.pdbx_strand_id
1 'polypeptide(L)'
;MKKIIVSAALVVSLHVPNFVQASEGLSEFPNPTDEESWQLPRDMTWDDYKPVPGIDWHNPEVEADREIRGALILVDFPDQEFILTNEQGSDPAGNPIGASEISEEELGQWWVDFLNTPQDLNNGRTVDEFWRENSYGKWSVELDAFGVYTMDHKEFQYGLNEFGQQQHLPEGYGPQRLVPDAQAAAREDLEASGEDYDFEFIIHAGYDESALWQEFGEMMFETAQDVSDEFGSPFEDHPTIRRRVM
;
A
#
# COMPACT_ATOMS: atom_id res chain seq x y z
N MET A 1 6.19 95.87 37.31
CA MET A 1 7.16 94.77 37.50
C MET A 1 6.44 93.60 38.17
N LYS A 2 6.20 92.52 37.43
CA LYS A 2 5.73 91.24 37.98
C LYS A 2 6.51 90.15 37.25
N LYS A 3 7.39 89.46 37.98
CA LYS A 3 8.18 88.33 37.47
C LYS A 3 7.24 87.13 37.33
N ILE A 4 7.13 86.57 36.14
CA ILE A 4 6.48 85.27 35.93
C ILE A 4 7.61 84.25 35.78
N ILE A 5 7.70 83.37 36.77
CA ILE A 5 8.61 82.22 36.80
C ILE A 5 7.94 81.13 35.98
N VAL A 6 8.59 80.71 34.90
CA VAL A 6 8.17 79.52 34.14
C VAL A 6 8.78 78.30 34.84
N SER A 7 7.94 77.54 35.55
CA SER A 7 8.29 76.19 35.99
C SER A 7 7.91 75.22 34.88
N ALA A 8 8.90 74.58 34.25
CA ALA A 8 8.67 73.50 33.31
C ALA A 8 8.34 72.23 34.11
N ALA A 9 7.07 71.81 34.10
CA ALA A 9 6.65 70.51 34.61
C ALA A 9 6.89 69.47 33.50
N LEU A 10 7.87 68.60 33.70
CA LEU A 10 8.12 67.45 32.84
C LEU A 10 7.09 66.36 33.19
N VAL A 11 6.06 66.21 32.35
CA VAL A 11 5.10 65.10 32.46
C VAL A 11 5.67 63.90 31.73
N VAL A 12 6.13 62.90 32.47
CA VAL A 12 6.50 61.60 31.93
C VAL A 12 5.21 60.78 31.76
N SER A 13 4.71 60.68 30.53
CA SER A 13 3.61 59.78 30.19
C SER A 13 4.11 58.34 30.16
N LEU A 14 3.94 57.62 31.27
CA LEU A 14 4.05 56.17 31.31
C LEU A 14 2.93 55.57 30.43
N HIS A 15 3.29 55.12 29.23
CA HIS A 15 2.42 54.28 28.43
C HIS A 15 2.42 52.89 29.04
N VAL A 16 1.36 52.56 29.80
CA VAL A 16 1.07 51.17 30.15
C VAL A 16 0.52 50.51 28.89
N PRO A 17 1.18 49.51 28.31
CA PRO A 17 0.57 48.76 27.22
C PRO A 17 -0.70 48.10 27.74
N ASN A 18 -1.83 48.37 27.10
CA ASN A 18 -3.05 47.58 27.28
C ASN A 18 -2.74 46.19 26.71
N PHE A 19 -2.32 45.28 27.56
CA PHE A 19 -2.37 43.86 27.24
C PHE A 19 -3.86 43.51 27.12
N VAL A 20 -4.30 43.15 25.92
CA VAL A 20 -5.58 42.48 25.73
C VAL A 20 -5.49 41.20 26.53
N GLN A 21 -6.22 41.15 27.65
CA GLN A 21 -6.37 39.94 28.44
C GLN A 21 -6.99 38.90 27.51
N ALA A 22 -6.28 37.79 27.27
CA ALA A 22 -6.83 36.67 26.52
C ALA A 22 -8.18 36.30 27.16
N SER A 23 -9.21 36.10 26.33
CA SER A 23 -10.50 35.62 26.80
C SER A 23 -10.27 34.40 27.69
N GLU A 24 -10.94 34.35 28.85
CA GLU A 24 -10.95 33.13 29.67
C GLU A 24 -11.19 31.94 28.76
N GLY A 25 -10.31 30.94 28.81
CA GLY A 25 -10.45 29.73 28.00
C GLY A 25 -11.81 29.09 28.24
N LEU A 26 -12.33 28.37 27.25
CA LEU A 26 -13.62 27.70 27.37
C LEU A 26 -13.59 26.76 28.60
N SER A 27 -14.65 26.80 29.41
CA SER A 27 -14.76 25.95 30.61
C SER A 27 -14.83 24.47 30.25
N GLU A 28 -15.29 24.16 29.03
CA GLU A 28 -15.41 22.82 28.45
C GLU A 28 -15.21 22.90 26.93
N PHE A 29 -14.83 21.79 26.30
CA PHE A 29 -14.77 21.74 24.84
C PHE A 29 -16.16 21.91 24.22
N PRO A 30 -16.28 22.58 23.06
CA PRO A 30 -17.53 22.59 22.33
C PRO A 30 -17.93 21.16 21.94
N ASN A 31 -19.23 20.90 21.85
CA ASN A 31 -19.71 19.63 21.30
C ASN A 31 -19.10 19.42 19.90
N PRO A 32 -18.74 18.17 19.53
CA PRO A 32 -18.31 17.86 18.18
C PRO A 32 -19.33 18.37 17.15
N THR A 33 -18.83 18.99 16.08
CA THR A 33 -19.67 19.47 14.99
C THR A 33 -20.29 18.30 14.23
N ASP A 34 -19.53 17.22 14.08
CA ASP A 34 -19.93 16.02 13.35
C ASP A 34 -20.38 14.94 14.34
N GLU A 35 -21.42 14.19 13.95
CA GLU A 35 -21.81 12.99 14.69
C GLU A 35 -20.65 11.98 14.66
N GLU A 36 -20.27 11.46 15.82
CA GLU A 36 -19.30 10.37 15.93
C GLU A 36 -19.88 9.11 15.27
N SER A 37 -19.64 8.97 13.97
CA SER A 37 -20.01 7.81 13.18
C SER A 37 -18.74 7.25 12.55
N TRP A 38 -18.39 6.05 12.95
CA TRP A 38 -17.28 5.30 12.38
C TRP A 38 -17.80 3.91 12.02
N GLN A 39 -17.29 3.37 10.92
CA GLN A 39 -17.47 1.97 10.55
C GLN A 39 -16.10 1.35 10.34
N LEU A 40 -16.00 0.05 10.58
CA LEU A 40 -14.77 -0.67 10.29
C LEU A 40 -14.71 -0.94 8.80
N PRO A 41 -13.54 -0.86 8.15
CA PRO A 41 -13.40 -1.17 6.72
C PRO A 41 -13.94 -2.55 6.34
N ARG A 42 -13.83 -3.55 7.22
CA ARG A 42 -14.37 -4.91 7.01
C ARG A 42 -15.91 -4.98 6.90
N ASP A 43 -16.61 -3.96 7.38
CA ASP A 43 -18.08 -3.87 7.37
C ASP A 43 -18.57 -2.97 6.22
N MET A 44 -17.67 -2.50 5.36
CA MET A 44 -17.95 -1.62 4.22
C MET A 44 -17.85 -2.35 2.88
N THR A 45 -18.57 -1.84 1.89
CA THR A 45 -18.52 -2.28 0.49
C THR A 45 -18.17 -1.12 -0.43
N TRP A 46 -17.93 -1.41 -1.71
CA TRP A 46 -17.76 -0.36 -2.72
C TRP A 46 -18.98 0.56 -2.86
N ASP A 47 -20.19 0.10 -2.52
CA ASP A 47 -21.41 0.93 -2.49
C ASP A 47 -21.38 1.98 -1.37
N ASP A 48 -20.58 1.76 -0.31
CA ASP A 48 -20.40 2.70 0.79
C ASP A 48 -19.36 3.79 0.48
N TYR A 49 -18.57 3.59 -0.59
CA TYR A 49 -17.55 4.53 -1.00
C TYR A 49 -18.17 5.87 -1.43
N LYS A 50 -17.65 6.96 -0.88
CA LYS A 50 -18.05 8.32 -1.23
C LYS A 50 -16.82 9.10 -1.68
N PRO A 51 -16.73 9.51 -2.96
CA PRO A 51 -15.59 10.29 -3.42
C PRO A 51 -15.52 11.63 -2.70
N VAL A 52 -14.31 12.15 -2.55
CA VAL A 52 -14.11 13.51 -2.05
C VAL A 52 -14.75 14.49 -3.04
N PRO A 53 -15.65 15.38 -2.60
CA PRO A 53 -16.32 16.28 -3.52
C PRO A 53 -15.35 17.33 -4.07
N GLY A 54 -15.52 17.69 -5.35
CA GLY A 54 -14.87 18.84 -5.96
C GLY A 54 -14.08 18.50 -7.21
N ILE A 55 -12.84 18.03 -7.03
CA ILE A 55 -11.89 17.81 -8.12
C ILE A 55 -11.96 16.35 -8.55
N ASP A 56 -12.06 16.14 -9.86
CA ASP A 56 -11.83 14.83 -10.47
C ASP A 56 -10.32 14.64 -10.66
N TRP A 57 -9.72 13.73 -9.89
CA TRP A 57 -8.29 13.49 -9.90
C TRP A 57 -7.81 12.65 -11.09
N HIS A 58 -8.74 12.11 -11.89
CA HIS A 58 -8.42 11.50 -13.18
C HIS A 58 -8.33 12.53 -14.31
N ASN A 59 -8.67 13.79 -14.05
CA ASN A 59 -8.62 14.83 -15.08
C ASN A 59 -7.15 15.18 -15.41
N PRO A 60 -6.69 14.92 -16.66
CA PRO A 60 -5.31 15.22 -17.06
C PRO A 60 -5.00 16.72 -17.12
N GLU A 61 -6.01 17.60 -17.08
CA GLU A 61 -5.78 19.05 -17.01
C GLU A 61 -5.26 19.53 -15.64
N VAL A 62 -5.28 18.66 -14.62
CA VAL A 62 -4.68 18.95 -13.31
C VAL A 62 -3.19 18.63 -13.39
N GLU A 63 -2.39 19.65 -13.66
CA GLU A 63 -0.92 19.54 -13.69
C GLU A 63 -0.34 19.33 -12.29
N ALA A 64 0.57 18.37 -12.16
CA ALA A 64 1.27 18.09 -10.90
C ALA A 64 2.56 18.92 -10.77
N ASP A 65 2.90 19.32 -9.54
CA ASP A 65 4.16 20.02 -9.25
C ASP A 65 5.38 19.08 -9.37
N ARG A 66 5.17 17.79 -9.08
CA ARG A 66 6.18 16.74 -9.13
C ARG A 66 5.55 15.43 -9.59
N GLU A 67 6.22 14.79 -10.52
CA GLU A 67 5.97 13.40 -10.88
C GLU A 67 6.89 12.49 -10.07
N ILE A 68 6.31 11.45 -9.50
CA ILE A 68 7.02 10.39 -8.77
C ILE A 68 7.05 9.16 -9.69
N ARG A 69 8.24 8.70 -10.05
CA ARG A 69 8.42 7.52 -10.91
C ARG A 69 8.69 6.28 -10.06
N GLY A 70 7.90 5.23 -10.24
CA GLY A 70 8.07 3.94 -9.57
C GLY A 70 8.45 2.83 -10.54
N ALA A 71 9.47 2.04 -10.19
CA ALA A 71 9.80 0.82 -10.91
C ALA A 71 9.12 -0.39 -10.25
N LEU A 72 8.15 -0.99 -10.93
CA LEU A 72 7.58 -2.27 -10.55
C LEU A 72 8.54 -3.39 -10.95
N ILE A 73 9.05 -4.15 -9.99
CA ILE A 73 9.92 -5.29 -10.24
C ILE A 73 9.11 -6.55 -10.00
N LEU A 74 8.76 -7.26 -11.08
CA LEU A 74 7.98 -8.49 -11.01
C LEU A 74 8.94 -9.67 -10.86
N VAL A 75 8.69 -10.51 -9.85
CA VAL A 75 9.51 -11.70 -9.60
C VAL A 75 8.65 -12.93 -9.38
N ASP A 76 9.10 -14.06 -9.93
CA ASP A 76 8.51 -15.36 -9.67
C ASP A 76 9.58 -16.35 -9.20
N PHE A 77 9.17 -17.60 -8.96
CA PHE A 77 10.02 -18.60 -8.33
C PHE A 77 10.00 -19.91 -9.12
N PRO A 78 11.05 -20.75 -9.01
CA PRO A 78 11.11 -22.03 -9.69
C PRO A 78 9.96 -23.00 -9.34
N ASP A 79 9.26 -22.77 -8.24
CA ASP A 79 8.12 -23.55 -7.77
C ASP A 79 6.81 -22.76 -7.63
N GLN A 80 6.79 -21.47 -8.01
CA GLN A 80 5.62 -20.62 -7.89
C GLN A 80 5.63 -19.52 -8.96
N GLU A 81 4.79 -19.69 -9.98
CA GLU A 81 4.51 -18.66 -11.00
C GLU A 81 3.38 -17.72 -10.57
N PHE A 82 3.23 -16.61 -11.29
CA PHE A 82 2.11 -15.69 -11.08
C PHE A 82 0.79 -16.38 -11.42
N ILE A 83 -0.15 -16.43 -10.47
CA ILE A 83 -1.45 -17.06 -10.68
C ILE A 83 -2.26 -16.46 -11.85
N LEU A 84 -1.95 -15.22 -12.23
CA LEU A 84 -2.54 -14.51 -13.37
C LEU A 84 -2.24 -15.16 -14.72
N THR A 85 -1.18 -15.97 -14.83
CA THR A 85 -0.84 -16.73 -16.05
C THR A 85 -1.72 -17.96 -16.24
N ASN A 86 -2.37 -18.42 -15.16
CA ASN A 86 -3.15 -19.64 -15.15
C ASN A 86 -4.59 -19.43 -15.65
N GLU A 87 -5.26 -20.54 -15.98
CA GLU A 87 -6.68 -20.55 -16.35
C GLU A 87 -7.54 -20.10 -15.16
N GLN A 88 -8.62 -19.36 -15.44
CA GLN A 88 -9.54 -18.90 -14.41
C GLN A 88 -10.03 -20.05 -13.52
N GLY A 89 -9.85 -19.90 -12.21
CA GLY A 89 -10.29 -20.88 -11.22
C GLY A 89 -9.52 -22.20 -11.18
N SER A 90 -8.32 -22.26 -11.77
CA SER A 90 -7.50 -23.48 -11.77
C SER A 90 -6.83 -23.77 -10.42
N ASP A 91 -6.60 -22.75 -9.60
CA ASP A 91 -6.07 -22.91 -8.25
C ASP A 91 -7.09 -23.60 -7.33
N PRO A 92 -6.67 -24.41 -6.34
CA PRO A 92 -7.59 -25.08 -5.42
C PRO A 92 -8.58 -24.15 -4.70
N ALA A 93 -8.24 -22.87 -4.50
CA ALA A 93 -9.14 -21.87 -3.94
C ALA A 93 -10.05 -21.19 -4.97
N GLY A 94 -10.04 -21.63 -6.22
CA GLY A 94 -10.85 -21.06 -7.29
C GLY A 94 -10.30 -19.77 -7.88
N ASN A 95 -8.99 -19.53 -7.71
CA ASN A 95 -8.27 -18.40 -8.30
C ASN A 95 -7.56 -18.79 -9.63
N PRO A 96 -7.17 -17.82 -10.47
CA PRO A 96 -7.50 -16.41 -10.37
C PRO A 96 -8.98 -16.14 -10.75
N ILE A 97 -9.51 -14.97 -10.37
CA ILE A 97 -10.88 -14.53 -10.67
C ILE A 97 -10.80 -13.15 -11.36
N GLY A 98 -11.47 -12.99 -12.50
CA GLY A 98 -11.60 -11.71 -13.20
C GLY A 98 -10.41 -11.31 -14.09
N ALA A 99 -9.20 -11.75 -13.77
CA ALA A 99 -8.01 -11.61 -14.61
C ALA A 99 -7.24 -12.94 -14.63
N SER A 100 -7.08 -13.54 -15.81
CA SER A 100 -6.48 -14.87 -15.99
C SER A 100 -5.86 -14.99 -17.38
N GLU A 101 -5.03 -16.02 -17.58
CA GLU A 101 -4.39 -16.34 -18.86
C GLU A 101 -3.58 -15.18 -19.46
N ILE A 102 -2.99 -14.33 -18.60
CA ILE A 102 -2.13 -13.22 -19.02
C ILE A 102 -0.75 -13.80 -19.33
N SER A 103 -0.21 -13.54 -20.52
CA SER A 103 1.11 -14.08 -20.85
C SER A 103 2.19 -13.43 -19.97
N GLU A 104 3.29 -14.15 -19.74
CA GLU A 104 4.41 -13.63 -18.95
C GLU A 104 4.94 -12.29 -19.49
N GLU A 105 4.92 -12.12 -20.82
CA GLU A 105 5.35 -10.91 -21.50
C GLU A 105 4.39 -9.72 -21.29
N GLU A 106 3.12 -10.01 -20.99
CA GLU A 106 2.07 -9.01 -20.77
C GLU A 106 1.90 -8.65 -19.27
N LEU A 107 2.40 -9.49 -18.35
CA LEU A 107 2.23 -9.31 -16.90
C LEU A 107 2.71 -7.95 -16.40
N GLY A 108 3.87 -7.48 -16.87
CA GLY A 108 4.42 -6.19 -16.47
C GLY A 108 3.46 -5.04 -16.80
N GLN A 109 3.00 -4.99 -18.06
CA GLN A 109 2.04 -3.98 -18.49
C GLN A 109 0.69 -4.13 -17.79
N TRP A 110 0.23 -5.37 -17.57
CA TRP A 110 -1.02 -5.61 -16.86
C TRP A 110 -1.00 -5.01 -15.45
N TRP A 111 0.10 -5.16 -14.70
CA TRP A 111 0.23 -4.56 -13.37
C TRP A 111 0.30 -3.03 -13.41
N VAL A 112 0.99 -2.45 -14.41
CA VAL A 112 0.98 -1.01 -14.64
C VAL A 112 -0.44 -0.52 -14.90
N ASP A 113 -1.17 -1.16 -15.80
CA ASP A 113 -2.55 -0.78 -16.12
C ASP A 113 -3.49 -0.97 -14.91
N PHE A 114 -3.31 -2.05 -14.15
CA PHE A 114 -4.07 -2.30 -12.93
C PHE A 114 -3.88 -1.21 -11.87
N LEU A 115 -2.66 -0.70 -11.71
CA LEU A 115 -2.35 0.29 -10.69
C LEU A 115 -2.56 1.74 -11.15
N ASN A 116 -2.38 2.04 -12.44
CA ASN A 116 -2.34 3.41 -12.95
C ASN A 116 -3.47 3.78 -13.93
N THR A 117 -4.26 2.82 -14.43
CA THR A 117 -5.35 3.09 -15.38
C THR A 117 -6.72 2.82 -14.75
N PRO A 118 -7.66 3.78 -14.75
CA PRO A 118 -9.01 3.54 -14.23
C PRO A 118 -9.75 2.47 -15.04
N GLN A 119 -10.24 1.43 -14.36
CA GLN A 119 -10.98 0.33 -14.98
C GLN A 119 -11.95 -0.33 -13.99
N ASP A 120 -12.81 -1.22 -14.49
CA ASP A 120 -13.79 -1.90 -13.64
C ASP A 120 -13.13 -2.74 -12.53
N LEU A 121 -12.01 -3.40 -12.84
CA LEU A 121 -11.31 -4.29 -11.89
C LEU A 121 -10.74 -3.55 -10.67
N ASN A 122 -10.31 -2.29 -10.83
CA ASN A 122 -9.83 -1.44 -9.72
C ASN A 122 -10.89 -0.44 -9.25
N ASN A 123 -12.16 -0.60 -9.64
CA ASN A 123 -13.26 0.31 -9.30
C ASN A 123 -12.99 1.77 -9.70
N GLY A 124 -12.24 1.96 -10.79
CA GLY A 124 -11.77 3.25 -11.27
C GLY A 124 -10.69 3.89 -10.39
N ARG A 125 -10.20 3.21 -9.35
CA ARG A 125 -9.23 3.77 -8.40
C ARG A 125 -7.80 3.43 -8.78
N THR A 126 -6.95 4.44 -8.85
CA THR A 126 -5.54 4.29 -9.24
C THR A 126 -4.60 4.83 -8.17
N VAL A 127 -3.35 4.38 -8.20
CA VAL A 127 -2.28 4.89 -7.33
C VAL A 127 -2.04 6.38 -7.60
N ASP A 128 -2.07 6.80 -8.87
CA ASP A 128 -1.94 8.21 -9.24
C ASP A 128 -3.09 9.06 -8.69
N GLU A 129 -4.34 8.61 -8.84
CA GLU A 129 -5.51 9.30 -8.27
C GLU A 129 -5.38 9.45 -6.74
N PHE A 130 -5.02 8.38 -6.05
CA PHE A 130 -4.84 8.40 -4.60
C PHE A 130 -3.81 9.45 -4.16
N TRP A 131 -2.65 9.50 -4.81
CA TRP A 131 -1.61 10.46 -4.44
C TRP A 131 -1.92 11.89 -4.87
N ARG A 132 -2.59 12.08 -6.01
CA ARG A 132 -3.11 13.39 -6.42
C ARG A 132 -4.12 13.91 -5.41
N GLU A 133 -5.07 13.09 -4.97
CA GLU A 133 -6.06 13.48 -3.95
C GLU A 133 -5.39 13.87 -2.64
N ASN A 134 -4.51 13.01 -2.11
CA ASN A 134 -3.89 13.22 -0.80
C ASN A 134 -2.86 14.36 -0.79
N SER A 135 -2.27 14.68 -1.95
CA SER A 135 -1.32 15.78 -2.09
C SER A 135 -1.96 17.10 -2.56
N TYR A 136 -3.28 17.12 -2.78
CA TYR A 136 -3.99 18.25 -3.40
C TYR A 136 -3.43 18.61 -4.79
N GLY A 137 -3.14 17.60 -5.60
CA GLY A 137 -2.63 17.70 -6.97
C GLY A 137 -1.14 18.02 -7.07
N LYS A 138 -0.39 18.00 -5.96
CA LYS A 138 1.05 18.31 -6.01
C LYS A 138 1.88 17.18 -6.57
N TRP A 139 1.47 15.94 -6.34
CA TRP A 139 2.19 14.74 -6.75
C TRP A 139 1.35 13.93 -7.73
N SER A 140 1.97 13.50 -8.83
CA SER A 140 1.50 12.42 -9.70
C SER A 140 2.40 11.20 -9.54
N VAL A 141 1.90 10.02 -9.89
CA VAL A 141 2.66 8.77 -9.91
C VAL A 141 2.63 8.17 -11.30
N GLU A 142 3.80 7.88 -11.85
CA GLU A 142 3.98 7.11 -13.08
C GLU A 142 4.73 5.82 -12.72
N LEU A 143 4.34 4.70 -13.34
CA LEU A 143 4.90 3.39 -13.08
C LEU A 143 5.40 2.75 -14.36
N ASP A 144 6.60 2.18 -14.29
CA ASP A 144 7.16 1.29 -15.30
C ASP A 144 7.33 -0.10 -14.70
N ALA A 145 7.30 -1.14 -15.53
CA ALA A 145 7.46 -2.52 -15.09
C ALA A 145 8.71 -3.19 -15.67
N PHE A 146 9.32 -4.03 -14.85
CA PHE A 146 10.54 -4.78 -15.12
C PHE A 146 10.33 -6.25 -14.73
N GLY A 147 10.88 -7.17 -15.53
CA GLY A 147 10.69 -8.61 -15.36
C GLY A 147 9.66 -9.20 -16.33
N VAL A 148 9.10 -10.38 -16.05
CA VAL A 148 9.24 -11.16 -14.81
C VAL A 148 10.64 -11.77 -14.65
N TYR A 149 11.19 -11.73 -13.43
CA TYR A 149 12.46 -12.38 -13.10
C TYR A 149 12.23 -13.62 -12.24
N THR A 150 12.63 -14.79 -12.73
CA THR A 150 12.66 -16.01 -11.92
C THR A 150 13.85 -16.02 -10.99
N MET A 151 13.56 -16.05 -9.68
CA MET A 151 14.56 -16.10 -8.62
C MET A 151 15.30 -17.44 -8.59
N ASP A 152 16.51 -17.45 -8.02
CA ASP A 152 17.37 -18.65 -7.94
C ASP A 152 16.85 -19.71 -6.95
N HIS A 153 15.95 -19.31 -6.05
CA HIS A 153 15.46 -20.13 -4.94
C HIS A 153 13.95 -20.19 -4.91
N LYS A 154 13.43 -21.17 -4.18
CA LYS A 154 12.00 -21.41 -4.05
C LYS A 154 11.31 -20.34 -3.21
N GLU A 155 10.03 -20.08 -3.46
CA GLU A 155 9.24 -19.04 -2.78
C GLU A 155 9.38 -19.15 -1.25
N PHE A 156 9.19 -20.35 -0.69
CA PHE A 156 9.21 -20.56 0.75
C PHE A 156 10.57 -20.24 1.39
N GLN A 157 11.67 -20.28 0.63
CA GLN A 157 12.99 -19.93 1.15
C GLN A 157 13.10 -18.43 1.45
N TYR A 158 12.36 -17.61 0.70
CA TYR A 158 12.23 -16.19 0.93
C TYR A 158 11.21 -15.89 2.03
N GLY A 159 10.00 -16.47 1.95
CA GLY A 159 8.92 -16.23 2.92
C GLY A 159 9.29 -16.67 4.35
N LEU A 160 9.94 -17.83 4.52
CA LEU A 160 10.30 -18.35 5.85
C LEU A 160 11.59 -17.75 6.43
N ASN A 161 12.24 -16.83 5.72
CA ASN A 161 13.39 -16.10 6.28
C ASN A 161 12.95 -15.01 7.26
N GLU A 162 11.74 -14.47 7.11
CA GLU A 162 11.23 -13.36 7.90
C GLU A 162 10.56 -13.83 9.19
N PHE A 163 10.32 -12.88 10.11
CA PHE A 163 9.57 -13.07 11.37
C PHE A 163 9.99 -14.24 12.27
N GLY A 164 11.22 -14.74 12.14
CA GLY A 164 11.74 -15.85 12.94
C GLY A 164 11.14 -17.22 12.58
N GLN A 165 10.62 -17.38 11.37
CA GLN A 165 9.97 -18.61 10.92
C GLN A 165 10.94 -19.69 10.40
N GLN A 166 12.25 -19.42 10.44
CA GLN A 166 13.32 -20.27 9.86
C GLN A 166 13.33 -21.72 10.38
N GLN A 167 12.79 -21.98 11.58
CA GLN A 167 12.61 -23.33 12.12
C GLN A 167 11.62 -24.19 11.33
N HIS A 168 10.81 -23.58 10.47
CA HIS A 168 9.86 -24.22 9.56
C HIS A 168 10.41 -24.35 8.14
N LEU A 169 11.69 -24.08 7.91
CA LEU A 169 12.35 -24.38 6.63
C LEU A 169 12.56 -25.89 6.50
N PRO A 170 12.20 -26.50 5.35
CA PRO A 170 12.46 -27.91 5.11
C PRO A 170 13.97 -28.23 5.12
N GLU A 171 14.32 -29.44 5.54
CA GLU A 171 15.71 -29.88 5.58
C GLU A 171 16.37 -29.78 4.20
N GLY A 172 17.60 -29.26 4.16
CA GLY A 172 18.36 -29.08 2.92
C GLY A 172 18.18 -27.72 2.24
N TYR A 173 17.25 -26.88 2.72
CA TYR A 173 17.05 -25.52 2.22
C TYR A 173 17.58 -24.47 3.21
N GLY A 174 17.97 -23.32 2.68
CA GLY A 174 18.45 -22.17 3.45
C GLY A 174 17.56 -20.93 3.24
N PRO A 175 17.49 -20.03 4.24
CA PRO A 175 16.73 -18.79 4.13
C PRO A 175 17.36 -17.83 3.10
N GLN A 176 16.51 -17.07 2.40
CA GLN A 176 16.90 -16.12 1.35
C GLN A 176 16.23 -14.76 1.53
N ARG A 177 16.75 -13.73 0.85
CA ARG A 177 16.28 -12.34 1.02
C ARG A 177 15.75 -11.80 -0.30
N LEU A 178 14.43 -11.64 -0.39
CA LEU A 178 13.77 -11.31 -1.66
C LEU A 178 14.20 -9.95 -2.20
N VAL A 179 14.15 -8.91 -1.36
CA VAL A 179 14.41 -7.54 -1.77
C VAL A 179 15.77 -7.36 -2.46
N PRO A 180 16.92 -7.70 -1.84
CA PRO A 180 18.20 -7.51 -2.51
C PRO A 180 18.39 -8.40 -3.75
N ASP A 181 17.78 -9.58 -3.81
CA ASP A 181 17.88 -10.50 -4.94
C ASP A 181 17.05 -9.99 -6.14
N ALA A 182 15.82 -9.54 -5.91
CA ALA A 182 14.97 -8.91 -6.92
C ALA A 182 15.60 -7.63 -7.48
N GLN A 183 16.14 -6.77 -6.61
CA GLN A 183 16.90 -5.58 -7.01
C GLN A 183 18.16 -5.94 -7.82
N ALA A 184 18.77 -7.09 -7.54
CA ALA A 184 19.92 -7.54 -8.30
C ALA A 184 19.55 -8.07 -9.69
N ALA A 185 18.43 -8.79 -9.79
CA ALA A 185 17.90 -9.28 -11.05
C ALA A 185 17.51 -8.14 -12.00
N ALA A 186 16.82 -7.11 -11.48
CA ALA A 186 16.33 -6.00 -12.29
C ALA A 186 17.40 -4.96 -12.67
N ARG A 187 18.60 -5.01 -12.09
CA ARG A 187 19.58 -3.92 -12.17
C ARG A 187 20.00 -3.58 -13.59
N GLU A 188 20.26 -4.58 -14.43
CA GLU A 188 20.70 -4.35 -15.80
C GLU A 188 19.61 -3.65 -16.62
N ASP A 189 18.34 -4.07 -16.48
CA ASP A 189 17.23 -3.48 -17.21
C ASP A 189 16.88 -2.07 -16.69
N LEU A 190 16.94 -1.86 -15.38
CA LEU A 190 16.81 -0.53 -14.77
C LEU A 190 17.88 0.43 -15.30
N GLU A 191 19.15 0.01 -15.31
CA GLU A 191 20.25 0.80 -15.88
C GLU A 191 20.09 1.03 -17.39
N ALA A 192 19.59 0.03 -18.13
CA ALA A 192 19.35 0.12 -19.57
C ALA A 192 18.15 1.02 -19.93
N SER A 193 17.16 1.17 -19.05
CA SER A 193 16.02 2.08 -19.26
C SER A 193 16.48 3.54 -19.40
N GLY A 194 17.54 3.92 -18.69
CA GLY A 194 18.04 5.29 -18.67
C GLY A 194 17.15 6.26 -17.87
N GLU A 195 16.13 5.75 -17.18
CA GLU A 195 15.21 6.53 -16.36
C GLU A 195 15.68 6.56 -14.89
N ASP A 196 15.41 7.68 -14.22
CA ASP A 196 15.62 7.83 -12.79
C ASP A 196 14.31 7.53 -12.03
N TYR A 197 14.30 6.48 -11.22
CA TYR A 197 13.15 6.09 -10.39
C TYR A 197 13.28 6.62 -8.96
N ASP A 198 12.17 7.10 -8.40
CA ASP A 198 12.09 7.56 -7.01
C ASP A 198 11.96 6.39 -6.03
N PHE A 199 11.37 5.26 -6.46
CA PHE A 199 11.23 4.05 -5.67
C PHE A 199 11.14 2.79 -6.54
N GLU A 200 11.47 1.67 -5.92
CA GLU A 200 11.30 0.33 -6.49
C GLU A 200 10.21 -0.40 -5.68
N PHE A 201 9.25 -1.01 -6.36
CA PHE A 201 8.18 -1.78 -5.75
C PHE A 201 8.22 -3.20 -6.28
N ILE A 202 8.59 -4.14 -5.41
CA ILE A 202 8.69 -5.55 -5.76
C ILE A 202 7.31 -6.20 -5.63
N ILE A 203 6.84 -6.78 -6.72
CA ILE A 203 5.64 -7.60 -6.79
C ILE A 203 6.10 -9.03 -7.03
N HIS A 204 5.76 -9.95 -6.13
CA HIS A 204 6.17 -11.35 -6.27
C HIS A 204 4.99 -12.29 -6.49
N ALA A 205 5.25 -13.40 -7.18
CA ALA A 205 4.30 -14.50 -7.29
C ALA A 205 4.01 -15.15 -5.92
N GLY A 206 2.81 -15.73 -5.79
CA GLY A 206 2.34 -16.34 -4.54
C GLY A 206 1.30 -15.49 -3.83
N TYR A 207 0.86 -15.97 -2.67
CA TYR A 207 -0.16 -15.32 -1.87
C TYR A 207 0.46 -14.58 -0.69
N ASP A 208 -0.12 -13.44 -0.35
CA ASP A 208 0.18 -12.77 0.91
C ASP A 208 -0.27 -13.62 2.11
N GLU A 209 0.59 -13.72 3.12
CA GLU A 209 0.34 -14.52 4.33
C GLU A 209 -0.95 -14.05 5.03
N SER A 210 -1.18 -12.73 5.10
CA SER A 210 -2.32 -12.17 5.85
C SER A 210 -3.66 -12.39 5.14
N ALA A 211 -3.69 -12.30 3.82
CA ALA A 211 -4.86 -12.56 2.99
C ALA A 211 -5.26 -14.05 3.03
N LEU A 212 -4.28 -14.97 3.00
CA LEU A 212 -4.56 -16.41 3.11
C LEU A 212 -5.32 -16.75 4.40
N TRP A 213 -4.98 -16.12 5.53
CA TRP A 213 -5.66 -16.39 6.81
C TRP A 213 -7.14 -15.99 6.77
N GLN A 214 -7.48 -14.90 6.11
CA GLN A 214 -8.86 -14.42 6.01
C GLN A 214 -9.65 -15.24 4.98
N GLU A 215 -9.09 -15.43 3.78
CA GLU A 215 -9.76 -16.08 2.66
C GLU A 215 -9.85 -17.60 2.82
N PHE A 216 -8.75 -18.27 3.18
CA PHE A 216 -8.73 -19.74 3.26
C PHE A 216 -9.11 -20.24 4.66
N GLY A 217 -9.27 -19.34 5.64
CA GLY A 217 -9.78 -19.65 6.97
C GLY A 217 -11.30 -19.63 7.01
N GLU A 218 -11.87 -18.47 7.35
CA GLU A 218 -13.29 -18.32 7.71
C GLU A 218 -14.25 -18.46 6.52
N MET A 219 -13.76 -18.33 5.28
CA MET A 219 -14.62 -18.31 4.09
C MET A 219 -14.71 -19.66 3.36
N MET A 220 -13.66 -20.49 3.36
CA MET A 220 -13.63 -21.74 2.60
C MET A 220 -13.96 -23.01 3.41
N PHE A 221 -13.61 -23.06 4.69
CA PHE A 221 -13.75 -24.28 5.49
C PHE A 221 -14.51 -24.01 6.79
N GLU A 222 -15.52 -24.83 7.10
CA GLU A 222 -16.25 -24.73 8.37
C GLU A 222 -15.37 -25.13 9.56
N THR A 223 -14.49 -26.13 9.38
CA THR A 223 -13.60 -26.63 10.42
C THR A 223 -12.20 -26.93 9.90
N ALA A 224 -11.23 -26.99 10.81
CA ALA A 224 -9.86 -27.40 10.51
C ALA A 224 -9.75 -28.77 9.82
N GLN A 225 -10.71 -29.68 10.05
CA GLN A 225 -10.70 -31.02 9.46
C GLN A 225 -11.15 -31.01 7.99
N ASP A 226 -11.81 -29.94 7.54
CA ASP A 226 -12.34 -29.83 6.18
C ASP A 226 -11.29 -29.36 5.17
N VAL A 227 -10.18 -28.80 5.65
CA VAL A 227 -9.03 -28.40 4.81
C VAL A 227 -8.43 -29.66 4.18
N SER A 228 -8.47 -29.80 2.86
CA SER A 228 -7.90 -30.95 2.15
C SER A 228 -6.35 -30.95 2.20
N ASP A 229 -5.73 -32.08 1.85
CA ASP A 229 -4.26 -32.17 1.83
C ASP A 229 -3.63 -31.31 0.71
N GLU A 230 -4.42 -30.90 -0.29
CA GLU A 230 -4.00 -30.05 -1.40
C GLU A 230 -3.66 -28.61 -0.96
N PHE A 231 -4.24 -28.16 0.16
CA PHE A 231 -3.88 -26.89 0.83
C PHE A 231 -2.74 -27.05 1.86
N GLY A 232 -2.13 -28.24 1.90
CA GLY A 232 -1.07 -28.58 2.84
C GLY A 232 0.32 -28.37 2.26
N SER A 233 1.32 -28.32 3.15
CA SER A 233 2.71 -28.34 2.71
C SER A 233 3.03 -29.65 1.97
N PRO A 234 3.83 -29.62 0.89
CA PRO A 234 4.30 -30.84 0.22
C PRO A 234 5.31 -31.64 1.06
N PHE A 235 5.74 -31.12 2.22
CA PHE A 235 6.70 -31.76 3.12
C PHE A 235 5.98 -32.44 4.29
N GLU A 236 6.17 -33.76 4.46
CA GLU A 236 5.41 -34.61 5.42
C GLU A 236 5.43 -34.11 6.88
N ASP A 237 6.51 -33.44 7.33
CA ASP A 237 6.67 -32.98 8.71
C ASP A 237 6.30 -31.50 8.93
N HIS A 238 5.79 -30.82 7.91
CA HIS A 238 5.41 -29.40 7.99
C HIS A 238 3.92 -29.23 8.33
N PRO A 239 3.56 -28.17 9.08
CA PRO A 239 2.17 -27.92 9.42
C PRO A 239 1.35 -27.66 8.15
N THR A 240 0.16 -28.27 8.08
CA THR A 240 -0.89 -27.87 7.13
C THR A 240 -1.72 -26.73 7.73
N ILE A 241 -2.45 -25.99 6.90
CA ILE A 241 -3.36 -24.90 7.32
C ILE A 241 -4.38 -25.37 8.39
N ARG A 242 -4.60 -26.69 8.51
CA ARG A 242 -5.40 -27.35 9.56
C ARG A 242 -5.09 -26.90 11.00
N ARG A 243 -3.93 -26.33 11.31
CA ARG A 243 -3.51 -26.08 12.70
C ARG A 243 -3.99 -24.77 13.35
N ARG A 244 -4.82 -23.94 12.73
CA ARG A 244 -5.21 -22.65 13.34
C ARG A 244 -6.62 -22.13 13.06
N VAL A 245 -7.58 -23.00 12.76
CA VAL A 245 -9.01 -22.64 12.84
C VAL A 245 -9.45 -22.72 14.31
N MET A 246 -9.14 -21.70 15.11
CA MET A 246 -9.70 -21.46 16.45
C MET A 246 -9.53 -20.01 16.88
#